data_AF-A0A962D8N3-F1
#
_entry.id   AF-A0A962D8N3-F1
#
_cell.length_a   1.000
_cell.length_b   1.000
_cell.length_c   1.000
_cell.angle_alpha   90.00
_cell.angle_beta   90.00
_cell.angle_gamma   90.00
#
_symmetry.space_group_name_H-M   'P 1'
#
loop_
_entity.id
_entity.type
_entity.pdbx_description
1 polymer ?
#
loop_
_entity_poly.entity_id
_entity_poly.type
_entity_poly.pdbx_seq_one_letter_code
_entity_poly.pdbx_strand_id
1 'polypeptide(L)'
;ASTCDDCHTTSKWTPARVDHGAVTGTCASCHNGTTATGKPSNHIKSTTTCDDCHTTNSWTSARVDHSAVTGTCASCHNGATATGKPPKHVTTSAGCDDCHTTNGWIPAVFDHGAVTGTCASCHNGTTATGKPSNHIATNGACDDCHATVAWIPVTNFDHDAVTGSCSTCHNGQKATGKPSNHFVTSLQCDECHNSTNSWTIIRFSHSSANFPGNHRSSVECLDCHTTNSQNATWSFGAYKPDCAGCHANDFKQDSHKKYQDTKYTVSELRDCSGSCHEYTNSSLTTIKKSRSGQHRTGSGEF
;
A
#
# COMPACT_ATOMS: atom_id res chain seq x y z
N ALA A 1 75.59 12.41 3.23
CA ALA A 1 76.67 12.57 2.23
C ALA A 1 77.99 12.63 2.97
N SER A 2 78.96 11.82 2.55
CA SER A 2 80.27 11.69 3.21
C SER A 2 81.37 12.43 2.43
N THR A 3 81.11 12.77 1.16
CA THR A 3 82.02 13.51 0.27
C THR A 3 81.24 14.46 -0.65
N CYS A 4 81.93 15.43 -1.26
CA CYS A 4 81.33 16.43 -2.16
C CYS A 4 80.79 15.80 -3.46
N ASP A 5 81.42 14.72 -3.92
CA ASP A 5 81.10 14.05 -5.19
C ASP A 5 79.78 13.25 -5.13
N ASP A 6 79.26 12.99 -3.92
CA ASP A 6 77.92 12.39 -3.71
C ASP A 6 76.80 13.28 -4.26
N CYS A 7 77.05 14.59 -4.34
CA CYS A 7 76.05 15.61 -4.65
C CYS A 7 76.43 16.53 -5.82
N HIS A 8 77.72 16.70 -6.11
CA HIS A 8 78.20 17.63 -7.12
C HIS A 8 78.99 16.89 -8.21
N THR A 9 78.90 17.39 -9.45
CA THR A 9 79.88 17.04 -10.48
C THR A 9 80.76 18.26 -10.77
N THR A 10 81.99 18.00 -11.20
CA THR A 10 82.92 19.06 -11.64
C THR A 10 82.40 19.84 -12.85
N SER A 11 81.45 19.28 -13.61
CA SER A 11 80.81 19.90 -14.77
C SER A 11 79.53 20.68 -14.44
N LYS A 12 78.85 20.37 -13.33
CA LYS A 12 77.66 21.07 -12.83
C LYS A 12 77.63 21.01 -11.31
N TRP A 13 78.09 22.10 -10.69
CA TRP A 13 78.07 22.24 -9.24
C TRP A 13 76.65 22.52 -8.69
N THR A 14 75.76 23.10 -9.51
CA THR A 14 74.38 23.42 -9.10
C THR A 14 73.38 23.12 -10.23
N PRO A 15 72.19 22.56 -9.92
CA PRO A 15 71.76 22.10 -8.60
C PRO A 15 72.44 20.78 -8.21
N ALA A 16 72.64 20.59 -6.91
CA ALA A 16 73.18 19.35 -6.35
C ALA A 16 72.21 18.18 -6.59
N ARG A 17 72.73 17.00 -6.95
CA ARG A 17 71.95 15.76 -6.99
C ARG A 17 71.80 15.23 -5.57
N VAL A 18 70.57 14.94 -5.16
CA VAL A 18 70.29 14.32 -3.86
C VAL A 18 69.83 12.88 -4.07
N ASP A 19 70.53 11.93 -3.46
CA ASP A 19 70.08 10.55 -3.34
C ASP A 19 69.29 10.39 -2.03
N HIS A 20 67.98 10.17 -2.13
CA HIS A 20 67.10 10.02 -0.97
C HIS A 20 67.39 8.76 -0.15
N GLY A 21 68.13 7.77 -0.68
CA GLY A 21 68.59 6.61 0.10
C GLY A 21 69.80 6.91 1.00
N ALA A 22 70.49 8.03 0.76
CA ALA A 22 71.73 8.42 1.46
C ALA A 22 71.55 9.64 2.39
N VAL A 23 70.33 10.16 2.53
CA VAL A 23 70.01 11.27 3.45
C VAL A 23 69.58 10.75 4.82
N THR A 24 69.96 11.46 5.87
CA THR A 24 69.54 11.21 7.25
C THR A 24 68.64 12.34 7.72
N GLY A 25 67.44 12.03 8.18
CA GLY A 25 66.45 13.03 8.60
C GLY A 25 65.05 12.66 8.13
N THR A 26 64.07 13.51 8.43
CA THR A 26 62.69 13.33 7.94
C THR A 26 62.47 14.17 6.68
N CYS A 27 61.51 13.77 5.84
CA CYS A 27 61.13 14.52 4.65
C CYS A 27 60.86 15.99 5.00
N ALA A 28 60.10 16.24 6.08
CA ALA A 28 59.72 17.58 6.53
C ALA A 28 60.91 18.45 7.01
N SER A 29 62.00 17.85 7.49
CA SER A 29 63.19 18.61 7.89
C SER A 29 63.90 19.28 6.71
N CYS A 30 63.85 18.67 5.52
CA CYS A 30 64.44 19.21 4.29
C CYS A 30 63.40 19.91 3.39
N HIS A 31 62.22 19.31 3.22
CA HIS A 31 61.11 19.85 2.42
C HIS A 31 60.25 20.83 3.23
N ASN A 32 60.90 21.89 3.72
CA ASN A 32 60.32 22.92 4.57
C ASN A 32 59.99 24.22 3.83
N GLY A 33 60.19 24.27 2.50
CA GLY A 33 59.98 25.46 1.67
C GLY A 33 61.15 26.43 1.63
N THR A 34 62.19 26.22 2.45
CA THR A 34 63.45 26.98 2.46
C THR A 34 64.60 26.15 1.90
N THR A 35 64.84 24.96 2.45
CA THR A 35 65.95 24.08 2.04
C THR A 35 65.62 23.33 0.76
N ALA A 36 64.40 22.80 0.66
CA ALA A 36 63.84 22.18 -0.54
C ALA A 36 62.35 22.52 -0.63
N THR A 37 61.76 22.29 -1.81
CA THR A 37 60.33 22.51 -2.05
C THR A 37 59.49 21.80 -0.99
N GLY A 38 58.74 22.57 -0.21
CA GLY A 38 57.82 22.04 0.79
C GLY A 38 56.45 21.73 0.20
N LYS A 39 55.47 21.47 1.08
CA LYS A 39 54.07 21.30 0.68
C LYS A 39 53.55 22.60 0.03
N PRO A 40 53.05 22.55 -1.22
CA PRO A 40 52.45 23.74 -1.84
C PRO A 40 51.15 24.13 -1.13
N SER A 41 50.69 25.37 -1.33
CA SER A 41 49.48 25.90 -0.67
C SER A 41 48.19 25.12 -1.01
N ASN A 42 48.17 24.42 -2.14
CA ASN A 42 47.07 23.57 -2.58
C ASN A 42 47.22 22.09 -2.15
N HIS A 43 48.22 21.76 -1.33
CA HIS A 43 48.39 20.42 -0.78
C HIS A 43 47.24 20.09 0.20
N ILE A 44 46.78 18.84 0.20
CA ILE A 44 45.78 18.38 1.18
C ILE A 44 46.31 18.50 2.62
N LYS A 45 45.45 18.89 3.55
CA LYS A 45 45.86 18.99 4.96
C LYS A 45 46.19 17.59 5.49
N SER A 46 47.42 17.39 5.94
CA SER A 46 48.00 16.09 6.28
C SER A 46 49.11 16.23 7.31
N THR A 47 49.43 15.13 7.98
CA THR A 47 50.57 15.01 8.90
C THR A 47 51.90 15.31 8.19
N THR A 48 52.99 15.45 8.93
CA THR A 48 54.33 15.69 8.37
C THR A 48 55.03 14.42 7.87
N THR A 49 54.39 13.26 7.95
CA THR A 49 54.93 11.98 7.50
C THR A 49 54.65 11.80 6.01
N CYS A 50 55.56 12.27 5.16
CA CYS A 50 55.34 12.27 3.71
C CYS A 50 55.22 10.85 3.12
N ASP A 51 55.87 9.86 3.74
CA ASP A 51 55.90 8.47 3.27
C ASP A 51 54.54 7.74 3.44
N ASP A 52 53.61 8.31 4.21
CA ASP A 52 52.22 7.82 4.29
C ASP A 52 51.50 7.94 2.94
N CYS A 53 51.97 8.87 2.10
CA CYS A 53 51.36 9.21 0.83
C CYS A 53 52.30 9.06 -0.37
N HIS A 54 53.55 9.50 -0.24
CA HIS A 54 54.49 9.63 -1.33
C HIS A 54 55.58 8.57 -1.23
N THR A 55 56.13 8.18 -2.37
CA THR A 55 57.38 7.43 -2.41
C THR A 55 58.43 8.26 -3.14
N THR A 56 59.70 8.07 -2.80
CA THR A 56 60.82 8.77 -3.44
C THR A 56 60.89 8.52 -4.95
N ASN A 57 60.41 7.36 -5.40
CA ASN A 57 60.37 6.96 -6.81
C ASN A 57 59.08 7.38 -7.54
N SER A 58 58.04 7.80 -6.82
CA SER A 58 56.75 8.19 -7.40
C SER A 58 56.11 9.32 -6.61
N TRP A 59 56.84 10.43 -6.49
CA TRP A 59 56.44 11.54 -5.63
C TRP A 59 55.11 12.18 -6.04
N THR A 60 54.79 12.25 -7.34
CA THR A 60 53.54 12.84 -7.82
C THR A 60 52.34 11.90 -7.69
N SER A 61 52.56 10.60 -7.55
CA SER A 61 51.50 9.60 -7.38
C SER A 61 51.35 9.27 -5.90
N ALA A 62 50.44 9.97 -5.23
CA ALA A 62 50.18 9.77 -3.82
C ALA A 62 49.13 8.66 -3.58
N ARG A 63 49.36 7.77 -2.61
CA ARG A 63 48.34 6.89 -2.05
C ARG A 63 47.86 7.47 -0.73
N VAL A 64 46.60 7.88 -0.64
CA VAL A 64 46.09 8.50 0.60
C VAL A 64 45.76 7.45 1.66
N ASP A 65 46.40 7.56 2.82
CA ASP A 65 45.94 6.95 4.07
C ASP A 65 45.05 7.95 4.83
N HIS A 66 43.81 7.56 5.14
CA HIS A 66 42.86 8.44 5.82
C HIS A 66 43.27 8.77 7.27
N SER A 67 44.15 7.98 7.89
CA SER A 67 44.72 8.29 9.21
C SER A 67 45.78 9.40 9.17
N ALA A 68 46.35 9.67 8.00
CA ALA A 68 47.40 10.68 7.78
C ALA A 68 46.86 12.04 7.29
N VAL A 69 45.56 12.15 7.04
CA VAL A 69 44.90 13.40 6.62
C VAL A 69 44.09 14.02 7.75
N THR A 70 43.92 15.34 7.70
CA THR A 70 43.17 16.10 8.72
C THR A 70 42.09 16.94 8.06
N GLY A 71 40.89 16.95 8.61
CA GLY A 71 39.75 17.72 8.09
C GLY A 71 38.47 16.91 8.17
N THR A 72 37.36 17.50 7.68
CA THR A 72 36.10 16.75 7.55
C THR A 72 36.06 16.02 6.22
N CYS A 73 35.33 14.91 6.15
CA CYS A 73 35.17 14.14 4.91
C CYS A 73 34.68 15.04 3.76
N ALA A 74 33.68 15.89 4.02
CA ALA A 74 33.09 16.81 3.04
C ALA A 74 34.06 17.89 2.54
N SER A 75 35.12 18.23 3.30
CA SER A 75 36.12 19.20 2.85
C SER A 75 36.97 18.70 1.67
N CYS A 76 37.12 17.37 1.53
CA CYS A 76 37.85 16.74 0.42
C CYS A 76 36.90 16.02 -0.55
N HIS A 77 35.91 15.28 -0.05
CA HIS A 77 34.90 14.57 -0.85
C HIS A 77 33.77 15.51 -1.29
N ASN A 78 34.15 16.53 -2.04
CA ASN A 78 33.28 17.62 -2.53
C ASN A 78 32.99 17.52 -4.05
N GLY A 79 33.51 16.48 -4.73
CA GLY A 79 33.39 16.29 -6.17
C GLY A 79 34.46 16.99 -7.02
N ALA A 80 35.28 17.85 -6.41
CA ALA A 80 36.41 18.52 -7.08
C ALA A 80 37.76 17.93 -6.64
N THR A 81 37.99 17.78 -5.33
CA THR A 81 39.24 17.22 -4.79
C THR A 81 39.21 15.69 -4.76
N ALA A 82 38.11 15.13 -4.28
CA ALA A 82 37.83 13.70 -4.28
C ALA A 82 36.35 13.47 -4.60
N THR A 83 36.01 12.23 -4.96
CA THR A 83 34.64 11.82 -5.25
C THR A 83 33.70 12.22 -4.12
N GLY A 84 32.69 13.04 -4.42
CA GLY A 84 31.68 13.44 -3.46
C GLY A 84 30.51 12.47 -3.37
N LYS A 85 29.42 12.90 -2.73
CA LYS A 85 28.16 12.14 -2.67
C LYS A 85 27.63 11.91 -4.10
N PRO A 86 27.35 10.66 -4.53
CA PRO A 86 26.77 10.40 -5.84
C PRO A 86 25.33 10.94 -5.92
N PRO A 87 24.76 11.12 -7.13
CA PRO A 87 23.40 11.66 -7.29
C PRO A 87 22.29 10.88 -6.56
N LYS A 88 22.49 9.57 -6.34
CA LYS A 88 21.55 8.69 -5.63
C LYS A 88 21.82 8.58 -4.12
N HIS A 89 22.75 9.37 -3.58
CA HIS A 89 23.00 9.39 -2.14
C HIS A 89 21.77 9.95 -1.40
N VAL A 90 21.45 9.38 -0.24
CA VAL A 90 20.38 9.89 0.63
C VAL A 90 20.67 11.33 1.03
N THR A 91 19.66 12.21 0.98
CA THR A 91 19.83 13.58 1.47
C THR A 91 20.07 13.54 2.98
N THR A 92 21.22 14.04 3.43
CA THR A 92 21.59 14.04 4.85
C THR A 92 22.55 15.16 5.16
N SER A 93 22.37 15.76 6.35
CA SER A 93 23.30 16.70 6.99
C SER A 93 24.25 16.00 7.97
N ALA A 94 24.09 14.69 8.20
CA ALA A 94 24.95 13.89 9.06
C ALA A 94 26.40 13.88 8.54
N GLY A 95 27.34 13.66 9.46
CA GLY A 95 28.73 13.40 9.13
C GLY A 95 28.85 12.16 8.26
N CYS A 96 29.89 12.07 7.44
CA CYS A 96 30.07 10.86 6.62
C CYS A 96 30.35 9.63 7.49
N ASP A 97 31.03 9.84 8.61
CA ASP A 97 31.40 8.86 9.63
C ASP A 97 30.21 8.31 10.44
N ASP A 98 29.05 8.96 10.40
CA ASP A 98 27.82 8.44 10.99
C ASP A 98 27.30 7.20 10.24
N CYS A 99 27.66 7.06 8.95
CA CYS A 99 27.20 5.95 8.10
C CYS A 99 28.36 5.13 7.50
N HIS A 100 29.51 5.76 7.22
CA HIS A 100 30.62 5.15 6.50
C HIS A 100 31.86 5.01 7.37
N THR A 101 32.66 3.97 7.08
CA THR A 101 34.00 3.83 7.68
C THR A 101 35.06 3.89 6.60
N THR A 102 36.27 4.34 6.96
CA THR A 102 37.42 4.37 6.03
C THR A 102 37.93 2.98 5.66
N ASN A 103 37.70 1.98 6.52
CA ASN A 103 38.06 0.58 6.28
C ASN A 103 37.04 -0.18 5.41
N GLY A 104 35.80 0.30 5.37
CA GLY A 104 34.70 -0.28 4.61
C GLY A 104 33.68 0.80 4.30
N TRP A 105 33.87 1.47 3.15
CA TRP A 105 32.99 2.58 2.76
C TRP A 105 31.59 2.08 2.37
N ILE A 106 31.48 0.86 1.85
CA ILE A 106 30.22 0.22 1.50
C ILE A 106 30.24 -1.22 2.05
N PRO A 107 29.14 -1.71 2.65
CA PRO A 107 27.87 -1.00 2.88
C PRO A 107 27.98 0.06 3.98
N ALA A 108 27.16 1.09 3.86
CA ALA A 108 26.97 2.07 4.93
C ALA A 108 26.05 1.49 6.02
N VAL A 109 26.26 1.89 7.27
CA VAL A 109 25.26 1.69 8.33
C VAL A 109 24.14 2.69 8.13
N PHE A 110 22.90 2.25 8.26
CA PHE A 110 21.72 3.11 8.13
C PHE A 110 20.70 2.78 9.21
N ASP A 111 20.29 3.79 9.97
CA ASP A 111 19.28 3.69 11.02
C ASP A 111 18.03 4.49 10.61
N HIS A 112 16.90 3.79 10.47
CA HIS A 112 15.60 4.42 10.17
C HIS A 112 15.12 5.35 11.29
N GLY A 113 15.56 5.14 12.54
CA GLY A 113 15.21 6.00 13.68
C GLY A 113 15.81 7.41 13.59
N ALA A 114 16.86 7.60 12.80
CA ALA A 114 17.51 8.88 12.57
C ALA A 114 16.94 9.63 11.34
N VAL A 115 15.97 9.05 10.63
CA VAL A 115 15.43 9.63 9.40
C VAL A 115 14.37 10.69 9.71
N THR A 116 14.53 11.87 9.12
CA THR A 116 13.50 12.92 9.09
C THR A 116 12.77 12.88 7.74
N GLY A 117 11.49 12.52 7.72
CA GLY A 117 10.68 12.47 6.50
C GLY A 117 9.65 11.33 6.53
N THR A 118 8.87 11.19 5.47
CA THR A 118 7.93 10.07 5.31
C THR A 118 8.59 8.91 4.57
N CYS A 119 8.15 7.68 4.82
CA CYS A 119 8.67 6.49 4.15
C CYS A 119 8.61 6.65 2.62
N ALA A 120 7.49 7.16 2.10
CA ALA A 120 7.27 7.38 0.66
C ALA A 120 8.21 8.42 0.03
N SER A 121 8.77 9.35 0.81
CA SER A 121 9.72 10.34 0.29
C SER A 121 11.03 9.69 -0.18
N CYS A 122 11.45 8.59 0.47
CA CYS A 122 12.63 7.81 0.09
C CYS A 122 12.27 6.54 -0.70
N HIS A 123 11.26 5.79 -0.26
CA HIS A 123 10.75 4.57 -0.91
C HIS A 123 9.82 4.91 -2.08
N ASN A 124 10.37 5.65 -3.05
CA ASN A 124 9.69 6.16 -4.24
C ASN A 124 10.05 5.39 -5.52
N GLY A 125 10.84 4.31 -5.42
CA GLY A 125 11.33 3.52 -6.56
C GLY A 125 12.57 4.10 -7.25
N THR A 126 13.03 5.29 -6.85
CA THR A 126 14.25 5.93 -7.37
C THR A 126 15.36 5.97 -6.32
N THR A 127 15.06 6.50 -5.13
CA THR A 127 16.03 6.61 -4.02
C THR A 127 16.16 5.28 -3.27
N ALA A 128 15.02 4.67 -2.94
CA ALA A 128 14.93 3.33 -2.37
C ALA A 128 13.77 2.57 -3.02
N THR A 129 13.74 1.25 -2.81
CA THR A 129 12.66 0.38 -3.29
C THR A 129 11.31 0.90 -2.85
N GLY A 130 10.43 1.22 -3.79
CA GLY A 130 9.08 1.70 -3.50
C GLY A 130 8.06 0.59 -3.31
N LYS A 131 6.78 0.98 -3.17
CA LYS A 131 5.66 0.03 -3.14
C LYS A 131 5.62 -0.78 -4.45
N PRO A 132 5.69 -2.13 -4.41
CA PRO A 132 5.64 -2.94 -5.62
C PRO A 132 4.24 -2.91 -6.25
N SER A 133 4.13 -3.27 -7.52
CA SER A 133 2.85 -3.24 -8.25
C SER A 133 1.78 -4.19 -7.69
N ASN A 134 2.19 -5.22 -6.94
CA ASN A 134 1.31 -6.17 -6.26
C ASN A 134 0.99 -5.78 -4.81
N HIS A 135 1.38 -4.58 -4.35
CA HIS A 135 1.04 -4.09 -3.03
C HIS A 135 -0.48 -3.91 -2.88
N ILE A 136 -1.01 -4.13 -1.67
CA ILE A 136 -2.43 -3.89 -1.36
C ILE A 136 -2.73 -2.39 -1.51
N ALA A 137 -3.82 -2.04 -2.17
CA ALA A 137 -4.19 -0.63 -2.31
C ALA A 137 -4.52 -0.04 -0.93
N THR A 138 -3.87 1.08 -0.60
CA THR A 138 -3.97 1.73 0.72
C THR A 138 -3.64 3.21 0.59
N ASN A 139 -4.35 4.02 1.38
CA ASN A 139 -4.05 5.44 1.59
C ASN A 139 -3.30 5.69 2.90
N GLY A 140 -3.07 4.63 3.70
CA GLY A 140 -2.34 4.69 4.96
C GLY A 140 -0.86 4.99 4.75
N ALA A 141 -0.25 5.51 5.81
CA ALA A 141 1.19 5.62 5.92
C ALA A 141 1.83 4.23 5.96
N CYS A 142 3.11 4.13 5.64
CA CYS A 142 3.76 2.81 5.57
C CYS A 142 3.85 2.15 6.95
N ASP A 143 4.04 2.95 7.99
CA ASP A 143 4.14 2.57 9.40
C ASP A 143 2.81 2.16 10.05
N ASP A 144 1.67 2.40 9.38
CA ASP A 144 0.37 1.85 9.80
C ASP A 144 0.37 0.31 9.72
N CYS A 145 1.18 -0.27 8.83
CA CYS A 145 1.26 -1.71 8.57
C CYS A 145 2.68 -2.28 8.78
N HIS A 146 3.72 -1.56 8.36
CA HIS A 146 5.08 -2.07 8.31
C HIS A 146 5.94 -1.56 9.47
N ALA A 147 6.73 -2.46 10.07
CA ALA A 147 7.78 -2.09 10.99
C ALA A 147 9.12 -1.94 10.26
N THR A 148 9.99 -1.06 10.75
CA THR A 148 11.33 -0.83 10.17
C THR A 148 12.30 -1.99 10.42
N VAL A 149 12.10 -2.77 11.50
CA VAL A 149 12.94 -3.91 11.86
C VAL A 149 12.48 -5.21 11.19
N ALA A 150 11.17 -5.39 11.04
CA ALA A 150 10.55 -6.54 10.39
C ALA A 150 9.49 -6.07 9.39
N TRP A 151 9.93 -5.75 8.18
CA TRP A 151 9.06 -5.18 7.14
C TRP A 151 7.95 -6.15 6.69
N ILE A 152 8.27 -7.45 6.60
CA ILE A 152 7.36 -8.54 6.26
C ILE A 152 7.67 -9.74 7.18
N PRO A 153 6.66 -10.51 7.64
CA PRO A 153 5.23 -10.30 7.41
C PRO A 153 4.67 -9.10 8.18
N VAL A 154 3.65 -8.46 7.61
CA VAL A 154 2.85 -7.46 8.33
C VAL A 154 2.07 -8.18 9.42
N THR A 155 2.29 -7.78 10.68
CA THR A 155 1.62 -8.39 11.84
C THR A 155 0.43 -7.58 12.34
N ASN A 156 0.33 -6.30 11.95
CA ASN A 156 -0.79 -5.43 12.27
C ASN A 156 -1.47 -5.01 10.98
N PHE A 157 -2.68 -5.52 10.73
CA PHE A 157 -3.44 -5.24 9.51
C PHE A 157 -4.80 -4.66 9.88
N ASP A 158 -5.00 -3.39 9.52
CA ASP A 158 -6.26 -2.69 9.70
C ASP A 158 -7.02 -2.64 8.36
N HIS A 159 -8.28 -3.09 8.37
CA HIS A 159 -9.12 -3.04 7.17
C HIS A 159 -9.56 -1.62 6.81
N ASP A 160 -9.56 -0.68 7.76
CA ASP A 160 -9.91 0.72 7.50
C ASP A 160 -8.78 1.45 6.74
N ALA A 161 -7.56 0.92 6.81
CA ALA A 161 -6.40 1.46 6.11
C ALA A 161 -6.31 1.01 4.64
N VAL A 162 -7.13 0.06 4.19
CA VAL A 162 -7.08 -0.48 2.81
C VAL A 162 -8.25 -0.01 1.96
N THR A 163 -8.03 0.01 0.66
CA THR A 163 -9.06 0.40 -0.32
C THR A 163 -9.32 -0.72 -1.31
N GLY A 164 -10.56 -0.79 -1.82
CA GLY A 164 -11.00 -1.79 -2.78
C GLY A 164 -12.13 -2.66 -2.25
N SER A 165 -12.71 -3.47 -3.13
CA SER A 165 -13.84 -4.32 -2.77
C SER A 165 -13.38 -5.61 -2.12
N CYS A 166 -14.10 -6.09 -1.10
CA CYS A 166 -13.74 -7.28 -0.32
C CYS A 166 -13.43 -8.49 -1.22
N SER A 167 -14.27 -8.72 -2.23
CA SER A 167 -14.15 -9.84 -3.19
C SER A 167 -12.87 -9.84 -4.03
N THR A 168 -12.22 -8.69 -4.20
CA THR A 168 -10.94 -8.60 -4.94
C THR A 168 -9.76 -9.19 -4.16
N CYS A 169 -9.84 -9.20 -2.83
CA CYS A 169 -8.84 -9.79 -1.94
C CYS A 169 -9.30 -11.14 -1.38
N HIS A 170 -10.54 -11.24 -0.87
CA HIS A 170 -11.13 -12.44 -0.29
C HIS A 170 -11.69 -13.39 -1.35
N ASN A 171 -10.81 -13.83 -2.25
CA ASN A 171 -11.11 -14.71 -3.38
C ASN A 171 -10.61 -16.16 -3.20
N GLY A 172 -10.07 -16.48 -2.02
CA GLY A 172 -9.49 -17.80 -1.73
C GLY A 172 -8.06 -17.99 -2.22
N GLN A 173 -7.49 -17.02 -2.94
CA GLN A 173 -6.08 -17.04 -3.37
C GLN A 173 -5.25 -16.00 -2.60
N LYS A 174 -5.72 -14.75 -2.54
CA LYS A 174 -4.99 -13.66 -1.85
C LYS A 174 -5.29 -13.61 -0.36
N ALA A 175 -6.56 -13.84 0.00
CA ALA A 175 -7.03 -13.94 1.36
C ALA A 175 -8.16 -14.98 1.43
N THR A 176 -8.51 -15.38 2.66
CA THR A 176 -9.62 -16.30 2.92
C THR A 176 -10.88 -15.83 2.23
N GLY A 177 -11.42 -16.65 1.32
CA GLY A 177 -12.64 -16.35 0.59
C GLY A 177 -13.90 -16.85 1.31
N LYS A 178 -15.01 -16.85 0.58
CA LYS A 178 -16.28 -17.43 1.03
C LYS A 178 -16.09 -18.94 1.33
N PRO A 179 -16.55 -19.45 2.50
CA PRO A 179 -16.52 -20.88 2.78
C PRO A 179 -17.44 -21.66 1.84
N SER A 180 -17.24 -22.98 1.72
CA SER A 180 -17.99 -23.84 0.78
C SER A 180 -19.51 -23.87 1.05
N ASN A 181 -19.93 -23.63 2.28
CA ASN A 181 -21.33 -23.56 2.70
C ASN A 181 -21.90 -22.13 2.70
N HIS A 182 -21.20 -21.16 2.11
CA HIS A 182 -21.67 -19.79 2.02
C HIS A 182 -22.88 -19.66 1.07
N PHE A 183 -23.75 -18.70 1.38
CA PHE A 183 -24.88 -18.32 0.53
C PHE A 183 -24.41 -17.89 -0.87
N VAL A 184 -24.97 -18.45 -1.95
CA VAL A 184 -24.53 -18.09 -3.31
C VAL A 184 -25.01 -16.70 -3.69
N THR A 185 -24.08 -15.75 -3.75
CA THR A 185 -24.35 -14.35 -4.07
C THR A 185 -23.21 -13.68 -4.85
N SER A 186 -23.58 -12.77 -5.75
CA SER A 186 -22.69 -11.85 -6.47
C SER A 186 -22.57 -10.47 -5.81
N LEU A 187 -23.31 -10.22 -4.73
CA LEU A 187 -23.22 -8.98 -3.95
C LEU A 187 -21.83 -8.87 -3.29
N GLN A 188 -21.42 -7.62 -3.03
CA GLN A 188 -20.23 -7.40 -2.20
C GLN A 188 -20.50 -7.82 -0.76
N CYS A 189 -19.42 -8.12 -0.04
CA CYS A 189 -19.49 -8.66 1.31
C CYS A 189 -20.17 -7.69 2.28
N ASP A 190 -19.90 -6.41 2.16
CA ASP A 190 -20.38 -5.31 2.99
C ASP A 190 -21.88 -5.00 2.82
N GLU A 191 -22.53 -5.53 1.79
CA GLU A 191 -24.00 -5.52 1.67
C GLU A 191 -24.68 -6.35 2.76
N CYS A 192 -23.98 -7.36 3.29
CA CYS A 192 -24.48 -8.28 4.31
C CYS A 192 -23.65 -8.25 5.61
N HIS A 193 -22.33 -8.10 5.49
CA HIS A 193 -21.37 -8.17 6.57
C HIS A 193 -20.77 -6.78 6.84
N ASN A 194 -21.35 -6.08 7.81
CA ASN A 194 -20.97 -4.72 8.17
C ASN A 194 -19.78 -4.64 9.15
N SER A 195 -19.08 -5.75 9.39
CA SER A 195 -17.92 -5.83 10.26
C SER A 195 -16.90 -6.80 9.71
N THR A 196 -15.64 -6.41 9.71
CA THR A 196 -14.49 -7.25 9.34
C THR A 196 -14.07 -8.20 10.47
N ASN A 197 -14.57 -7.96 11.68
CA ASN A 197 -14.25 -8.73 12.89
C ASN A 197 -15.35 -9.76 13.26
N SER A 198 -16.52 -9.72 12.62
CA SER A 198 -17.62 -10.65 12.90
C SER A 198 -18.41 -11.00 11.65
N TRP A 199 -17.99 -12.10 11.00
CA TRP A 199 -18.61 -12.60 9.76
C TRP A 199 -19.88 -13.43 9.98
N THR A 200 -20.25 -13.72 11.23
CA THR A 200 -21.47 -14.47 11.57
C THR A 200 -22.71 -13.58 11.69
N ILE A 201 -22.52 -12.28 11.88
CA ILE A 201 -23.62 -11.31 11.93
C ILE A 201 -23.92 -10.87 10.50
N ILE A 202 -25.18 -11.04 10.10
CA ILE A 202 -25.69 -10.61 8.80
C ILE A 202 -26.70 -9.50 9.03
N ARG A 203 -26.53 -8.41 8.29
CA ARG A 203 -27.50 -7.31 8.18
C ARG A 203 -27.68 -7.00 6.72
N PHE A 204 -28.87 -7.25 6.20
CA PHE A 204 -29.22 -6.98 4.81
C PHE A 204 -30.58 -6.32 4.76
N SER A 205 -30.74 -5.34 3.87
CA SER A 205 -32.01 -4.68 3.59
C SER A 205 -32.30 -4.74 2.11
N HIS A 206 -33.48 -5.24 1.75
CA HIS A 206 -33.95 -5.19 0.37
C HIS A 206 -34.23 -3.74 -0.04
N SER A 207 -33.54 -3.25 -1.06
CA SER A 207 -33.68 -1.90 -1.61
C SER A 207 -34.43 -1.85 -2.95
N SER A 208 -34.74 -3.02 -3.53
CA SER A 208 -35.47 -3.11 -4.80
C SER A 208 -36.92 -2.62 -4.64
N ALA A 209 -37.39 -1.82 -5.60
CA ALA A 209 -38.81 -1.44 -5.69
C ALA A 209 -39.75 -2.66 -5.88
N ASN A 210 -39.21 -3.79 -6.33
CA ASN A 210 -39.96 -5.03 -6.51
C ASN A 210 -40.02 -5.88 -5.23
N PHE A 211 -39.35 -5.46 -4.15
CA PHE A 211 -39.50 -6.14 -2.87
C PHE A 211 -40.93 -5.86 -2.35
N PRO A 212 -41.73 -6.90 -2.05
CA PRO A 212 -43.14 -6.74 -1.66
C PRO A 212 -43.35 -5.97 -0.34
N GLY A 213 -42.26 -5.57 0.33
CA GLY A 213 -42.28 -4.72 1.51
C GLY A 213 -42.36 -5.52 2.82
N ASN A 214 -42.60 -4.80 3.91
CA ASN A 214 -42.62 -5.37 5.24
C ASN A 214 -43.88 -6.23 5.44
N HIS A 215 -43.66 -7.50 5.76
CA HIS A 215 -44.69 -8.40 6.26
C HIS A 215 -44.91 -8.12 7.76
N ARG A 216 -46.11 -8.38 8.30
CA ARG A 216 -46.38 -8.17 9.73
C ARG A 216 -45.57 -9.10 10.64
N SER A 217 -45.28 -10.32 10.19
CA SER A 217 -44.37 -11.26 10.85
C SER A 217 -42.92 -11.00 10.43
N SER A 218 -41.96 -11.27 11.33
CA SER A 218 -40.56 -11.38 10.92
C SER A 218 -40.49 -12.44 9.81
N VAL A 219 -40.02 -12.04 8.63
CA VAL A 219 -39.74 -12.94 7.52
C VAL A 219 -38.24 -13.13 7.52
N GLU A 220 -37.80 -14.35 7.73
CA GLU A 220 -36.41 -14.75 7.70
C GLU A 220 -35.98 -14.96 6.24
N CYS A 221 -34.67 -14.93 5.97
CA CYS A 221 -34.16 -15.07 4.60
C CYS A 221 -34.65 -16.36 3.94
N LEU A 222 -34.71 -17.47 4.70
CA LEU A 222 -35.07 -18.80 4.19
C LEU A 222 -36.55 -18.93 3.81
N ASP A 223 -37.41 -18.01 4.24
CA ASP A 223 -38.82 -18.00 3.85
C ASP A 223 -39.00 -17.70 2.35
N CYS A 224 -38.07 -16.92 1.77
CA CYS A 224 -38.05 -16.57 0.34
C CYS A 224 -36.89 -17.23 -0.42
N HIS A 225 -35.74 -17.42 0.23
CA HIS A 225 -34.54 -18.02 -0.34
C HIS A 225 -34.44 -19.50 0.05
N THR A 226 -35.38 -20.31 -0.43
CA THR A 226 -35.49 -21.76 -0.13
C THR A 226 -34.40 -22.60 -0.81
N THR A 227 -33.66 -22.02 -1.74
CA THR A 227 -32.48 -22.61 -2.37
C THR A 227 -31.23 -21.80 -2.00
N ASN A 228 -30.05 -22.40 -2.13
CA ASN A 228 -28.79 -21.70 -1.87
C ASN A 228 -28.47 -20.69 -3.01
N SER A 229 -29.25 -19.60 -3.08
CA SER A 229 -29.19 -18.60 -4.14
C SER A 229 -29.75 -17.25 -3.68
N GLN A 230 -29.05 -16.17 -4.04
CA GLN A 230 -29.53 -14.78 -3.86
C GLN A 230 -30.84 -14.49 -4.60
N ASN A 231 -31.20 -15.29 -5.62
CA ASN A 231 -32.46 -15.12 -6.30
C ASN A 231 -33.55 -15.85 -5.50
N ALA A 232 -34.56 -15.11 -5.04
CA ALA A 232 -35.70 -15.69 -4.36
C ALA A 232 -36.40 -16.73 -5.24
N THR A 233 -36.85 -17.81 -4.62
CA THR A 233 -37.56 -18.89 -5.31
C THR A 233 -39.04 -18.57 -5.32
N TRP A 234 -39.58 -18.37 -6.51
CA TRP A 234 -41.01 -18.11 -6.69
C TRP A 234 -41.73 -19.43 -6.94
N SER A 235 -42.66 -19.79 -6.05
CA SER A 235 -43.50 -20.99 -6.20
C SER A 235 -44.32 -20.96 -7.49
N PHE A 236 -44.75 -19.77 -7.92
CA PHE A 236 -45.58 -19.55 -9.11
C PHE A 236 -44.94 -18.55 -10.06
N GLY A 237 -44.00 -19.01 -10.88
CA GLY A 237 -43.20 -18.12 -11.72
C GLY A 237 -43.97 -17.28 -12.75
N ALA A 238 -45.21 -17.66 -13.09
CA ALA A 238 -46.07 -16.93 -14.01
C ALA A 238 -46.60 -15.60 -13.43
N TYR A 239 -46.58 -15.43 -12.11
CA TYR A 239 -47.10 -14.25 -11.43
C TYR A 239 -46.01 -13.34 -10.88
N LYS A 240 -44.74 -13.55 -11.26
CA LYS A 240 -43.64 -12.64 -10.89
C LYS A 240 -43.89 -11.24 -11.48
N PRO A 241 -43.58 -10.15 -10.76
CA PRO A 241 -43.03 -10.06 -9.39
C PRO A 241 -44.11 -9.87 -8.31
N ASP A 242 -45.38 -10.16 -8.60
CA ASP A 242 -46.51 -9.84 -7.74
C ASP A 242 -46.69 -10.85 -6.59
N CYS A 243 -47.50 -10.51 -5.59
CA CYS A 243 -47.75 -11.33 -4.40
C CYS A 243 -48.18 -12.77 -4.73
N ALA A 244 -48.99 -12.94 -5.79
CA ALA A 244 -49.41 -14.25 -6.28
C ALA A 244 -48.23 -15.13 -6.72
N GLY A 245 -47.06 -14.57 -7.03
CA GLY A 245 -45.86 -15.33 -7.33
C GLY A 245 -45.45 -16.28 -6.20
N CYS A 246 -45.84 -15.99 -4.96
CA CYS A 246 -45.65 -16.85 -3.80
C CYS A 246 -46.98 -17.36 -3.23
N HIS A 247 -48.03 -16.53 -3.27
CA HIS A 247 -49.30 -16.77 -2.58
C HIS A 247 -50.46 -17.23 -3.48
N ALA A 248 -50.20 -17.70 -4.72
CA ALA A 248 -51.30 -18.07 -5.62
C ALA A 248 -52.21 -19.17 -5.04
N ASN A 249 -51.66 -20.09 -4.24
CA ASN A 249 -52.44 -21.14 -3.57
C ASN A 249 -53.27 -20.62 -2.38
N ASP A 250 -52.95 -19.45 -1.85
CA ASP A 250 -53.71 -18.83 -0.75
C ASP A 250 -54.94 -18.08 -1.29
N PHE A 251 -55.02 -17.88 -2.62
CA PHE A 251 -56.13 -17.17 -3.26
C PHE A 251 -57.45 -17.95 -3.17
N LYS A 252 -58.36 -17.46 -2.34
CA LYS A 252 -59.73 -17.99 -2.20
C LYS A 252 -60.65 -17.33 -3.23
N GLN A 253 -60.83 -17.98 -4.38
CA GLN A 253 -61.65 -17.45 -5.49
C GLN A 253 -63.09 -17.10 -5.08
N ASP A 254 -63.70 -17.89 -4.20
CA ASP A 254 -65.09 -17.69 -3.75
C ASP A 254 -65.33 -16.35 -3.03
N SER A 255 -64.29 -15.80 -2.41
CA SER A 255 -64.36 -14.52 -1.69
C SER A 255 -64.33 -13.31 -2.63
N HIS A 256 -63.96 -13.51 -3.90
CA HIS A 256 -63.65 -12.46 -4.88
C HIS A 256 -64.66 -12.42 -6.04
N LYS A 257 -65.89 -11.94 -5.78
CA LYS A 257 -66.95 -11.80 -6.79
C LYS A 257 -66.87 -10.49 -7.58
N LYS A 258 -67.06 -10.57 -8.90
CA LYS A 258 -67.23 -9.43 -9.83
C LYS A 258 -68.69 -9.04 -9.98
N TYR A 259 -69.52 -10.00 -10.36
CA TYR A 259 -70.94 -9.81 -10.64
C TYR A 259 -71.64 -11.17 -10.58
N GLN A 260 -72.70 -11.29 -9.78
CA GLN A 260 -73.39 -12.56 -9.53
C GLN A 260 -72.40 -13.69 -9.20
N ASP A 261 -72.34 -14.75 -10.02
CA ASP A 261 -71.45 -15.90 -9.85
C ASP A 261 -70.10 -15.74 -10.56
N THR A 262 -69.90 -14.68 -11.34
CA THR A 262 -68.62 -14.37 -11.99
C THR A 262 -67.63 -13.89 -10.93
N LYS A 263 -66.50 -14.58 -10.82
CA LYS A 263 -65.44 -14.32 -9.84
C LYS A 263 -64.17 -13.79 -10.53
N TYR A 264 -63.33 -13.11 -9.76
CA TYR A 264 -61.97 -12.81 -10.16
C TYR A 264 -61.11 -14.07 -10.13
N THR A 265 -60.08 -14.09 -10.96
CA THR A 265 -59.01 -15.08 -10.92
C THR A 265 -57.79 -14.49 -10.20
N VAL A 266 -56.91 -15.36 -9.71
CA VAL A 266 -55.62 -14.96 -9.14
C VAL A 266 -54.77 -14.13 -10.13
N SER A 267 -54.89 -14.39 -11.44
CA SER A 267 -54.17 -13.64 -12.47
C SER A 267 -54.64 -12.18 -12.58
N GLU A 268 -55.94 -11.96 -12.34
CA GLU A 268 -56.55 -10.62 -12.36
C GLU A 268 -56.30 -9.86 -11.05
N LEU A 269 -56.03 -10.57 -9.94
CA LEU A 269 -55.79 -10.01 -8.60
C LEU A 269 -54.42 -10.43 -8.06
N ARG A 270 -53.40 -10.39 -8.92
CA ARG A 270 -52.07 -10.93 -8.63
C ARG A 270 -51.29 -10.17 -7.56
N ASP A 271 -51.62 -8.90 -7.33
CA ASP A 271 -50.90 -8.01 -6.42
C ASP A 271 -51.43 -8.06 -4.98
N CYS A 272 -52.60 -8.67 -4.77
CA CYS A 272 -53.30 -8.72 -3.49
C CYS A 272 -53.43 -7.35 -2.78
N SER A 273 -53.15 -6.22 -3.43
CA SER A 273 -52.89 -4.93 -2.76
C SER A 273 -54.14 -4.09 -2.49
N GLY A 274 -55.30 -4.63 -2.86
CA GLY A 274 -56.61 -4.14 -2.47
C GLY A 274 -57.10 -2.95 -3.28
N SER A 275 -57.81 -3.24 -4.37
CA SER A 275 -59.07 -2.56 -4.74
C SER A 275 -59.87 -3.47 -5.67
N CYS A 276 -60.94 -4.06 -5.15
CA CYS A 276 -61.84 -4.91 -5.93
C CYS A 276 -63.24 -4.30 -6.00
N HIS A 277 -63.80 -4.27 -7.20
CA HIS A 277 -65.14 -3.77 -7.47
C HIS A 277 -66.11 -4.93 -7.67
N GLU A 278 -67.21 -4.91 -6.94
CA GLU A 278 -68.42 -5.63 -7.34
C GLU A 278 -69.19 -4.70 -8.29
N TYR A 279 -69.66 -5.20 -9.42
CA TYR A 279 -70.33 -4.44 -10.48
C TYR A 279 -71.84 -4.67 -10.47
N THR A 280 -72.59 -3.73 -11.01
CA THR A 280 -74.06 -3.82 -11.07
C THR A 280 -74.56 -4.80 -12.15
N ASN A 281 -73.75 -5.05 -13.20
CA ASN A 281 -74.09 -5.93 -14.32
C ASN A 281 -72.83 -6.57 -14.94
N SER A 282 -73.03 -7.47 -15.91
CA SER A 282 -71.96 -8.20 -16.60
C SER A 282 -71.07 -7.33 -17.50
N SER A 283 -71.41 -6.06 -17.75
CA SER A 283 -70.56 -5.15 -18.54
C SER A 283 -69.34 -4.65 -17.77
N LEU A 284 -69.32 -4.80 -16.43
CA LEU A 284 -68.23 -4.38 -15.55
C LEU A 284 -67.86 -2.88 -15.67
N THR A 285 -68.83 -2.04 -16.06
CA THR A 285 -68.62 -0.60 -16.24
C THR A 285 -69.06 0.24 -15.03
N THR A 286 -70.12 -0.19 -14.34
CA THR A 286 -70.67 0.52 -13.17
C THR A 286 -70.37 -0.24 -11.88
N ILE A 287 -69.60 0.39 -10.99
CA ILE A 287 -69.23 -0.16 -9.69
C ILE A 287 -70.44 -0.09 -8.75
N LYS A 288 -70.80 -1.23 -8.18
CA LYS A 288 -71.81 -1.37 -7.11
C LYS A 288 -71.18 -1.19 -5.73
N LYS A 289 -70.00 -1.77 -5.50
CA LYS A 289 -69.29 -1.70 -4.21
C LYS A 289 -67.79 -1.82 -4.42
N SER A 290 -67.02 -0.95 -3.77
CA SER A 290 -65.56 -1.08 -3.66
C SER A 290 -65.16 -1.77 -2.35
N ARG A 291 -64.16 -2.64 -2.42
CA ARG A 291 -63.54 -3.32 -1.27
C ARG A 291 -62.06 -2.98 -1.25
N SER A 292 -61.59 -2.32 -0.18
CA SER A 292 -60.21 -1.80 -0.07
C SER A 292 -59.54 -2.08 1.28
N GLY A 293 -60.14 -2.97 2.08
CA GLY A 293 -59.76 -3.18 3.47
C GLY A 293 -58.92 -4.44 3.77
N GLN A 294 -58.73 -5.34 2.81
CA GLN A 294 -58.15 -6.67 3.05
C GLN A 294 -56.94 -6.97 2.17
N HIS A 295 -56.03 -7.82 2.65
CA HIS A 295 -54.81 -8.33 1.96
C HIS A 295 -53.61 -7.37 1.85
N ARG A 296 -53.49 -6.39 2.74
CA ARG A 296 -52.25 -5.61 2.86
C ARG A 296 -51.15 -6.46 3.49
N THR A 297 -49.91 -6.28 3.07
CA THR A 297 -48.73 -6.96 3.64
C THR A 297 -48.60 -6.80 5.17
N GLY A 298 -49.19 -5.75 5.74
CA GLY A 298 -49.29 -5.52 7.19
C GLY A 298 -50.59 -5.95 7.88
N SER A 299 -51.65 -6.36 7.15
CA SER A 299 -52.89 -6.89 7.75
C SER A 299 -52.76 -8.40 7.94
N GLY A 300 -53.05 -8.92 9.13
CA GLY A 300 -52.86 -10.34 9.48
C GLY A 300 -53.82 -11.33 8.79
N GLU A 301 -54.42 -10.94 7.68
CA GLU A 301 -55.35 -11.74 6.88
C GLU A 301 -54.82 -11.78 5.44
N PHE A 302 -54.21 -12.91 5.08
CA PHE A 302 -54.07 -13.36 3.69
C PHE A 302 -55.18 -14.38 3.40
#